data_AF-A0A3D4YNJ1-F1
#
_entry.id   AF-A0A3D4YNJ1-F1
#
_cell.length_a   1.000
_cell.length_b   1.000
_cell.length_c   1.000
_cell.angle_alpha   90.00
_cell.angle_beta   90.00
_cell.angle_gamma   90.00
#
_symmetry.space_group_name_H-M   'P 1'
#
loop_
_entity.id
_entity.type
_entity.pdbx_description
1 polymer ?
#
loop_
_entity_poly.entity_id
_entity_poly.type
_entity_poly.pdbx_seq_one_letter_code
_entity_poly.pdbx_strand_id
1 'polypeptide(L)'
;LEQWFFRISDYAPRLLENLDHIDWSETTKTAQRNWIGRSEGAEIAFEAENVAGGECEIRVFTTRPDTIYGATYLVLAPEHPLVDGLVKPAERKRLNAYREKTKKQDIITRKTST
;
A
#
# COMPACT_ATOMS: atom_id res chain seq x y z
N LEU A 1 12.33 9.00 -12.92
CA LEU A 1 13.69 8.49 -13.25
C LEU A 1 13.56 6.99 -13.33
N GLU A 2 13.91 6.39 -14.46
CA GLU A 2 14.09 4.95 -14.50
C GLU A 2 15.33 4.61 -13.69
N GLN A 3 15.19 3.70 -12.73
CA GLN A 3 16.23 3.32 -11.80
C GLN A 3 16.32 1.80 -11.74
N TRP A 4 17.52 1.31 -11.48
CA TRP A 4 17.75 -0.11 -11.25
C TRP A 4 17.43 -0.44 -9.79
N PHE A 5 16.69 -1.52 -9.59
CA PHE A 5 16.33 -2.04 -8.26
C PHE A 5 16.74 -3.50 -8.13
N PHE A 6 17.31 -3.87 -6.98
CA PHE A 6 17.49 -5.28 -6.62
C PHE A 6 16.18 -5.84 -6.08
N ARG A 7 15.82 -7.07 -6.47
CA ARG A 7 14.64 -7.79 -5.96
C ARG A 7 14.92 -8.44 -4.60
N ILE A 8 15.39 -7.64 -3.64
CA ILE A 8 15.68 -8.13 -2.28
C ILE A 8 14.42 -8.66 -1.57
N SER A 9 13.23 -8.15 -1.95
CA SER A 9 11.93 -8.61 -1.47
C SER A 9 11.70 -10.11 -1.69
N ASP A 10 12.24 -10.68 -2.77
CA ASP A 10 12.10 -12.11 -3.08
C ASP A 10 12.81 -12.99 -2.03
N TYR A 11 13.75 -12.41 -1.28
CA TYR A 11 14.50 -13.06 -0.21
C TYR A 11 13.97 -12.74 1.18
N ALA A 12 12.91 -11.93 1.32
CA ALA A 12 12.39 -11.49 2.61
C ALA A 12 12.10 -12.65 3.60
N PRO A 13 11.49 -13.79 3.19
CA PRO A 13 11.30 -14.94 4.09
C PRO A 13 12.63 -15.49 4.60
N ARG A 14 13.58 -15.74 3.69
CA ARG A 14 14.91 -16.25 4.03
C ARG A 14 15.70 -15.29 4.92
N LEU A 15 15.60 -13.99 4.67
CA LEU A 15 16.25 -12.97 5.48
C LEU A 15 15.71 -12.96 6.91
N LEU A 16 14.40 -13.13 7.10
CA LEU A 16 13.78 -13.22 8.43
C LEU A 16 14.17 -14.49 9.16
N GLU A 17 14.04 -15.65 8.52
CA GLU A 17 14.34 -16.96 9.10
C GLU A 17 15.81 -17.06 9.54
N ASN A 18 16.73 -16.49 8.76
CA ASN A 18 18.15 -16.54 9.09
C ASN A 18 18.55 -15.65 10.29
N LEU A 19 17.75 -14.66 10.68
CA LEU A 19 18.08 -13.81 11.85
C LEU A 19 18.20 -14.61 13.15
N ASP A 20 17.53 -15.76 13.23
CA ASP A 20 17.53 -16.62 14.42
C ASP A 20 18.83 -17.44 14.56
N HIS A 21 19.61 -17.54 13.49
CA HIS A 21 20.86 -18.32 13.44
C HIS A 21 22.12 -17.46 13.44
N ILE A 22 21.98 -16.15 13.30
CA ILE A 22 23.11 -15.21 13.22
C ILE A 22 23.45 -14.66 14.61
N ASP A 23 24.75 -14.64 14.93
CA ASP A 23 25.29 -14.04 16.15
C ASP A 23 25.35 -12.51 16.06
N TRP A 24 24.17 -11.88 16.07
CA TRP A 24 23.99 -10.42 16.13
C TRP A 24 23.29 -10.02 17.43
N SER A 25 23.45 -8.76 17.83
CA SER A 25 22.69 -8.20 18.95
C SER A 25 21.19 -8.26 18.69
N GLU A 26 20.40 -8.49 19.74
CA GLU A 26 18.94 -8.51 19.65
C GLU A 26 18.35 -7.18 19.17
N THR A 27 19.02 -6.07 19.46
CA THR A 27 18.67 -4.75 18.92
C THR A 27 18.74 -4.72 17.40
N THR A 28 19.80 -5.28 16.80
CA THR A 28 19.99 -5.33 15.35
C THR A 28 18.99 -6.28 14.71
N LYS A 29 18.80 -7.48 15.27
CA LYS A 29 17.79 -8.42 14.78
C LYS A 29 16.38 -7.82 14.81
N THR A 30 16.03 -7.14 15.90
CA THR A 30 14.73 -6.46 16.03
C THR A 30 14.56 -5.35 15.00
N ALA A 31 15.58 -4.53 14.77
CA ALA A 31 15.55 -3.49 13.75
C ALA A 31 15.32 -4.10 12.34
N GLN A 32 15.98 -5.22 12.02
CA GLN A 32 15.80 -5.92 10.75
C GLN A 32 14.41 -6.54 10.61
N ARG A 33 13.89 -7.21 11.65
CA ARG A 33 12.52 -7.76 11.64
C ARG A 33 11.49 -6.65 11.40
N ASN A 34 11.64 -5.52 12.06
CA ASN A 34 10.76 -4.36 11.89
C ASN A 34 10.89 -3.71 10.51
N TRP A 35 12.11 -3.65 9.96
CA TRP A 35 12.36 -3.10 8.62
C TRP A 35 11.77 -3.98 7.51
N ILE A 36 11.93 -5.31 7.62
CA ILE A 36 11.33 -6.25 6.67
C ILE A 36 9.80 -6.25 6.80
N GLY A 37 9.28 -6.15 8.03
CA GLY A 37 7.86 -5.83 8.27
C GLY A 37 6.87 -6.85 7.72
N ARG A 38 7.16 -8.15 7.83
CA ARG A 38 6.24 -9.21 7.39
C ARG A 38 4.91 -9.08 8.12
N SER A 39 3.83 -9.00 7.34
CA SER A 39 2.46 -8.99 7.82
C SER A 39 1.71 -10.15 7.18
N GLU A 40 0.88 -10.83 7.97
CA GLU A 40 -0.01 -11.88 7.48
C GLU A 40 -1.44 -11.35 7.49
N GLY A 41 -2.19 -11.65 6.43
CA GLY A 41 -3.51 -11.09 6.20
C GLY A 41 -4.18 -11.72 5.01
N ALA A 42 -5.30 -11.12 4.61
CA ALA A 42 -6.06 -11.53 3.44
C ALA A 42 -6.07 -10.40 2.40
N GLU A 43 -6.21 -10.79 1.15
CA GLU A 43 -6.53 -9.88 0.07
C GLU A 43 -8.00 -10.07 -0.31
N ILE A 44 -8.75 -8.96 -0.29
CA ILE A 44 -10.18 -8.94 -0.53
C ILE A 44 -10.44 -8.17 -1.82
N ALA A 45 -11.20 -8.77 -2.72
CA ALA A 45 -11.64 -8.16 -3.96
C ALA A 45 -12.97 -7.43 -3.75
N PHE A 46 -13.01 -6.14 -4.11
CA PHE A 46 -14.23 -5.35 -4.17
C PHE A 46 -14.57 -5.04 -5.63
N GLU A 47 -15.74 -5.48 -6.06
CA GLU A 47 -16.28 -5.13 -7.39
C GLU A 47 -16.71 -3.66 -7.40
N ALA A 48 -16.33 -2.94 -8.47
CA ALA A 48 -16.67 -1.55 -8.68
C ALA A 48 -16.99 -1.30 -10.16
N GLU A 49 -17.80 -0.29 -10.43
CA GLU A 49 -18.06 0.18 -11.78
C GLU A 49 -17.20 1.41 -12.09
N ASN A 50 -16.52 1.40 -13.23
CA ASN A 50 -15.76 2.55 -13.70
C ASN A 50 -16.69 3.60 -14.33
N VAL A 51 -16.17 4.81 -14.55
CA VAL A 51 -16.97 5.91 -15.11
C VAL A 51 -17.44 5.70 -16.55
N ALA A 52 -16.90 4.70 -17.25
CA ALA A 52 -17.31 4.29 -18.60
C ALA A 52 -18.31 3.13 -18.59
N GLY A 53 -18.78 2.69 -17.42
CA GLY A 53 -19.74 1.59 -17.27
C GLY A 53 -19.15 0.19 -17.35
N GLY A 54 -17.83 0.06 -17.24
CA GLY A 54 -17.14 -1.24 -17.19
C GLY A 54 -16.89 -1.70 -15.76
N GLU A 55 -16.97 -3.00 -15.53
CA GLU A 55 -16.58 -3.61 -14.26
C GLU A 55 -15.07 -3.47 -14.03
N CYS A 56 -14.69 -3.25 -12.78
CA CYS A 56 -13.32 -3.28 -12.31
C CYS A 56 -13.25 -3.86 -10.90
N GLU A 57 -12.10 -4.46 -10.58
CA GLU A 57 -11.87 -5.07 -9.28
C GLU A 57 -10.83 -4.25 -8.51
N ILE A 58 -11.14 -3.91 -7.26
CA ILE A 58 -10.23 -3.24 -6.33
C ILE A 58 -9.78 -4.28 -5.29
N ARG A 59 -8.52 -4.69 -5.36
CA ARG A 59 -7.92 -5.62 -4.41
C ARG A 59 -7.31 -4.86 -3.23
N VAL A 60 -7.70 -5.23 -2.01
CA VAL A 60 -7.26 -4.60 -0.77
C VAL A 60 -6.67 -5.63 0.17
N PHE A 61 -5.45 -5.39 0.63
CA PHE A 61 -4.84 -6.19 1.69
C PHE A 61 -5.29 -5.70 3.08
N THR A 62 -5.62 -6.63 3.97
CA THR A 62 -5.91 -6.34 5.37
C THR A 62 -5.38 -7.44 6.29
N THR A 63 -4.82 -7.06 7.43
CA THR A 63 -4.48 -8.00 8.53
C THR A 63 -5.69 -8.34 9.40
N ARG A 64 -6.85 -7.70 9.16
CA ARG A 64 -8.10 -7.88 9.91
C ARG A 64 -9.28 -8.24 9.00
N PRO A 65 -9.28 -9.41 8.33
CA PRO A 65 -10.36 -9.82 7.44
C PRO A 65 -11.70 -10.03 8.16
N ASP A 66 -11.67 -10.29 9.46
CA ASP A 66 -12.84 -10.36 10.35
C ASP A 66 -13.70 -9.09 10.32
N THR A 67 -13.09 -7.94 10.01
CA THR A 67 -13.77 -6.63 10.03
C THR A 67 -14.51 -6.27 8.74
N ILE A 68 -14.55 -7.17 7.76
CA ILE A 68 -15.04 -6.85 6.41
C ILE A 68 -16.46 -6.27 6.41
N TYR A 69 -17.35 -6.79 7.27
CA TYR A 69 -18.72 -6.30 7.38
C TYR A 69 -18.85 -4.89 7.98
N GLY A 70 -17.78 -4.34 8.55
CA GLY A 70 -17.71 -2.97 9.04
C GLY A 70 -17.06 -1.98 8.06
N ALA A 71 -16.60 -2.43 6.89
CA ALA A 71 -15.99 -1.57 5.89
C ALA A 71 -17.06 -0.70 5.21
N THR A 72 -17.07 0.61 5.51
CA THR A 72 -18.08 1.55 5.01
C THR A 72 -17.65 2.33 3.77
N TYR A 73 -16.35 2.39 3.49
CA TYR A 73 -15.77 3.00 2.29
C TYR A 73 -14.37 2.44 2.04
N LEU A 74 -13.88 2.64 0.81
CA LEU A 74 -12.49 2.33 0.42
C LEU A 74 -11.70 3.63 0.25
N VAL A 75 -10.41 3.57 0.56
CA VAL A 75 -9.47 4.68 0.32
C VAL A 75 -8.38 4.18 -0.61
N LEU A 76 -8.20 4.88 -1.72
CA LEU A 76 -7.14 4.58 -2.69
C LEU A 76 -6.06 5.66 -2.61
N ALA A 77 -4.80 5.23 -2.78
CA ALA A 77 -3.70 6.17 -2.97
C ALA A 77 -3.98 7.03 -4.22
N PRO A 78 -3.67 8.34 -4.19
CA PRO A 78 -4.00 9.20 -5.32
C PRO A 78 -3.25 8.81 -6.60
N GLU A 79 -2.09 8.16 -6.49
CA GLU A 79 -1.32 7.63 -7.62
C GLU A 79 -1.76 6.22 -8.07
N HIS A 80 -2.77 5.61 -7.43
CA HIS A 80 -3.21 4.27 -7.76
C HIS A 80 -3.77 4.19 -9.19
N PRO A 81 -3.39 3.19 -10.02
CA PRO A 81 -3.75 3.13 -11.44
C PRO A 81 -5.26 3.19 -11.74
N LEU A 82 -6.07 2.57 -10.88
CA LEU A 82 -7.54 2.53 -11.05
C LEU A 82 -8.22 3.89 -10.82
N VAL A 83 -7.58 4.85 -10.12
CA VAL A 83 -8.23 6.11 -9.73
C VAL A 83 -8.67 6.93 -10.95
N ASP A 84 -7.90 6.93 -12.03
CA ASP A 84 -8.23 7.70 -13.23
C ASP A 84 -9.48 7.18 -13.96
N GLY A 85 -9.79 5.88 -13.79
CA GLY A 85 -11.01 5.24 -14.29
C GLY A 85 -12.21 5.33 -13.35
N LEU A 86 -12.00 5.61 -12.07
CA LEU A 86 -13.07 5.73 -11.06
C LEU A 86 -13.53 7.17 -10.85
N VAL A 87 -12.70 8.15 -11.19
CA VAL A 87 -12.99 9.58 -10.93
C VAL A 87 -13.77 10.20 -12.09
N LYS A 88 -14.94 10.75 -11.77
CA LYS A 88 -15.79 11.49 -12.72
C LYS A 88 -15.02 12.67 -13.33
N PRO A 89 -15.25 13.02 -14.61
CA PRO A 89 -14.57 14.13 -15.27
C PRO A 89 -14.62 15.46 -14.51
N ALA A 90 -15.75 15.75 -13.85
CA ALA A 90 -15.93 16.96 -13.04
C ALA A 90 -14.96 17.07 -11.85
N GLU A 91 -14.57 15.94 -11.25
CA GLU A 91 -13.69 15.90 -10.09
C GLU A 91 -12.20 15.82 -10.45
N ARG A 92 -11.87 15.68 -11.74
CA ARG A 92 -10.48 15.50 -12.22
C ARG A 92 -9.58 16.68 -11.83
N LYS A 93 -10.09 17.91 -11.85
CA LYS A 93 -9.34 19.09 -11.41
C LYS A 93 -8.97 19.01 -9.93
N ARG A 94 -9.89 18.52 -9.09
CA ARG A 94 -9.70 18.33 -7.65
C ARG A 94 -8.70 17.21 -7.37
N LEU A 95 -8.79 16.09 -8.08
CA LEU A 95 -7.82 15.00 -8.00
C LEU A 95 -6.40 15.47 -8.34
N ASN A 96 -6.23 16.20 -9.44
CA ASN A 96 -4.92 16.69 -9.85
C ASN A 96 -4.33 17.68 -8.84
N ALA A 97 -5.15 18.60 -8.32
CA ALA A 97 -4.73 19.49 -7.24
C ALA A 97 -4.30 18.72 -5.99
N TYR A 98 -5.02 17.65 -5.64
CA TYR A 98 -4.67 16.78 -4.52
C TYR A 98 -3.36 16.02 -4.76
N ARG A 99 -3.15 15.43 -5.94
CA ARG A 99 -1.88 14.78 -6.33
C ARG A 99 -0.70 15.74 -6.22
N GLU A 100 -0.82 16.96 -6.73
CA GLU A 100 0.25 17.96 -6.67
C GLU A 100 0.54 18.44 -5.25
N LYS A 101 -0.48 18.54 -4.40
CA LYS A 101 -0.30 18.80 -2.96
C LYS A 101 0.44 17.65 -2.29
N THR A 102 -0.01 16.42 -2.52
CA THR A 102 0.55 15.21 -1.90
C THR A 102 2.00 14.99 -2.30
N LYS A 103 2.36 15.13 -3.58
CA LYS A 103 3.75 15.01 -4.08
C LYS A 103 4.76 15.89 -3.34
N LYS A 104 4.34 17.08 -2.92
CA LYS A 104 5.19 18.06 -2.22
C LYS A 104 5.36 17.76 -0.73
N GLN A 105 4.55 16.86 -0.19
CA GLN A 105 4.64 16.43 1.20
C GLN A 105 5.55 15.22 1.30
N ASP A 106 6.48 15.28 2.24
CA ASP A 106 7.37 14.19 2.58
C ASP A 106 6.57 12.99 3.12
N ILE A 107 7.06 11.77 2.89
CA ILE A 107 6.36 10.51 3.25
C ILE A 107 6.04 10.46 4.75
N ILE A 108 6.93 11.03 5.58
CA ILE A 108 6.78 11.08 7.03
C ILE A 108 5.58 11.97 7.41
N THR A 109 5.45 13.15 6.78
CA THR A 109 4.32 14.08 7.03
C THR A 109 2.97 13.49 6.60
N ARG A 110 2.97 12.62 5.57
CA ARG A 110 1.75 11.96 5.10
C ARG A 110 1.18 10.95 6.10
N LYS A 111 2.04 10.20 6.81
CA LYS A 111 1.60 9.16 7.77
C LYS A 111 0.94 9.72 9.03
N THR A 112 1.30 10.94 9.44
CA THR A 112 0.85 11.53 10.71
C THR A 112 -0.38 12.45 10.55
N SER A 113 -0.81 12.74 9.32
CA SER A 113 -1.88 13.70 9.03
C SER A 113 -3.27 13.07 8.83
N THR A 114 -3.45 11.79 9.17
CA THR A 114 -4.74 11.08 9.16
C THR A 114 -5.14 10.78 10.60
#